data_AF-A0A9D1VA89-F1
#
_entry.id   AF-A0A9D1VA89-F1
#
_cell.length_a   1.000
_cell.length_b   1.000
_cell.length_c   1.000
_cell.angle_alpha   90.00
_cell.angle_beta   90.00
_cell.angle_gamma   90.00
#
_symmetry.space_group_name_H-M   'P 1'
#
loop_
_entity.id
_entity.type
_entity.pdbx_description
1 polymer ?
#
loop_
_entity_poly.entity_id
_entity_poly.type
_entity_poly.pdbx_seq_one_letter_code
_entity_poly.pdbx_strand_id
1 'polypeptide(L)'
;MSIYAAPAKINLSLRVLSKRPDGYHEVDLLMARLDLEDELEFTPAPELELVCNDPTLPVDENNLVLRAVREFEKAYGRRVHCRISLTKRIPHGAGLGGGSSDAAATLVALNEMLGTQYDREELAAMAAAIGSDVPFFINPVISRCTGRGEIVTPEPKLADWQSPVVILKPAFGVSTPDAYKRLHDARRVKGLPYGIQKVRGVGLMNDLERPVFAKFPVLGLLKSWLISKPGVRAAMMSGSGSALFALTDTPEQAQQIALQALDEFDPTLFTWQGTVNPAPALPDGESTEAPDESGACTLEPSAPECPRPADESAISAVSAVSDINENAENGASDEKGGASSPSNGSEPPAAEAGATSAEPAEAPDESAAEAPASDEKTPRPKRRGRKPEALRRALADAAALDEEAAALRRELDADLAALHKAGIDPEVRRRGRRPVALSLYLEKQQKLAELEAKRDEAQALADQLERARS
;
A
#
# COMPACT_ATOMS: atom_id res chain seq x y z
N MET A 1 28.93 -10.28 -2.74
CA MET A 1 28.08 -9.17 -2.27
C MET A 1 27.35 -8.70 -3.50
N SER A 2 26.03 -8.85 -3.51
CA SER A 2 25.19 -8.50 -4.65
C SER A 2 24.21 -7.43 -4.20
N ILE A 3 24.14 -6.34 -4.96
CA ILE A 3 23.28 -5.19 -4.71
C ILE A 3 22.15 -5.23 -5.75
N TYR A 4 20.91 -5.11 -5.27
CA TYR A 4 19.70 -5.16 -6.07
C TYR A 4 18.93 -3.85 -5.95
N ALA A 5 18.56 -3.27 -7.09
CA ALA A 5 17.73 -2.08 -7.14
C ALA A 5 16.24 -2.44 -7.07
N ALA A 6 15.48 -1.72 -6.26
CA ALA A 6 14.04 -1.85 -6.11
C ALA A 6 13.36 -0.53 -6.53
N PRO A 7 12.95 -0.39 -7.81
CA PRO A 7 12.42 0.86 -8.34
C PRO A 7 11.03 1.21 -7.80
N ALA A 8 10.71 2.49 -7.73
CA ALA A 8 9.37 2.98 -7.46
C ALA A 8 8.47 2.82 -8.69
N LYS A 9 7.17 2.97 -8.49
CA LYS A 9 6.18 3.11 -9.56
C LYS A 9 5.30 4.34 -9.39
N ILE A 10 4.65 4.70 -10.47
CA ILE A 10 3.47 5.57 -10.47
C ILE A 10 2.30 4.88 -11.17
N ASN A 11 1.07 5.23 -10.77
CA ASN A 11 -0.13 4.88 -11.50
C ASN A 11 -0.45 5.99 -12.51
N LEU A 12 -0.14 5.76 -13.78
CA LEU A 12 -0.55 6.61 -14.91
C LEU A 12 -2.08 6.58 -15.08
N SER A 13 -2.73 5.49 -14.74
CA SER A 13 -4.18 5.45 -14.59
C SER A 13 -4.56 4.47 -13.48
N LEU A 14 -5.63 4.79 -12.76
CA LEU A 14 -6.23 3.93 -11.76
C LEU A 14 -7.74 4.07 -11.85
N ARG A 15 -8.40 2.99 -12.31
CA ARG A 15 -9.85 2.88 -12.28
C ARG A 15 -10.26 1.77 -11.35
N VAL A 16 -11.31 2.02 -10.57
CA VAL A 16 -11.94 1.01 -9.72
C VAL A 16 -13.24 0.59 -10.38
N LEU A 17 -13.31 -0.66 -10.82
CA LEU A 17 -14.41 -1.17 -11.65
C LEU A 17 -15.58 -1.66 -10.80
N SER A 18 -15.31 -2.53 -9.83
CA SER A 18 -16.34 -3.11 -8.97
C SER A 18 -15.75 -3.66 -7.68
N LYS A 19 -16.55 -3.78 -6.63
CA LYS A 19 -16.15 -4.52 -5.42
C LYS A 19 -16.24 -6.03 -5.69
N ARG A 20 -15.25 -6.79 -5.23
CA ARG A 20 -15.15 -8.25 -5.41
C ARG A 20 -15.69 -9.00 -4.18
N PRO A 21 -16.08 -10.28 -4.33
CA PRO A 21 -16.53 -11.12 -3.22
C PRO A 21 -15.45 -11.37 -2.16
N ASP A 22 -14.18 -11.36 -2.56
CA ASP A 22 -13.01 -11.55 -1.70
C ASP A 22 -12.67 -10.32 -0.82
N GLY A 23 -13.48 -9.26 -0.89
CA GLY A 23 -13.30 -8.02 -0.13
C GLY A 23 -12.38 -6.99 -0.79
N TYR A 24 -11.72 -7.33 -1.90
CA TYR A 24 -10.93 -6.40 -2.70
C TYR A 24 -11.81 -5.66 -3.72
N HIS A 25 -11.18 -4.86 -4.58
CA HIS A 25 -11.82 -4.24 -5.72
C HIS A 25 -11.16 -4.73 -7.01
N GLU A 26 -11.99 -4.93 -8.02
CA GLU A 26 -11.55 -5.09 -9.39
C GLU A 26 -11.04 -3.73 -9.89
N VAL A 27 -9.81 -3.71 -10.40
CA VAL A 27 -9.13 -2.49 -10.83
C VAL A 27 -8.62 -2.60 -12.26
N ASP A 28 -8.44 -1.45 -12.88
CA ASP A 28 -7.77 -1.30 -14.16
C ASP A 28 -6.72 -0.20 -14.03
N LEU A 29 -5.46 -0.63 -13.94
CA LEU A 29 -4.32 0.21 -13.64
C LEU A 29 -3.42 0.29 -14.87
N LEU A 30 -2.86 1.47 -15.12
CA LEU A 30 -1.70 1.60 -15.98
C LEU A 30 -0.53 2.04 -15.09
N MET A 31 0.45 1.17 -14.91
CA MET A 31 1.61 1.43 -14.06
C MET A 31 2.86 1.67 -14.89
N ALA A 32 3.74 2.53 -14.38
CA ALA A 32 5.07 2.75 -14.94
C ALA A 32 6.08 2.86 -13.81
N ARG A 33 7.28 2.33 -14.04
CA ARG A 33 8.39 2.45 -13.09
C ARG A 33 9.04 3.83 -13.14
N LEU A 34 9.80 4.16 -12.09
CA LEU A 34 10.68 5.33 -12.02
C LEU A 34 12.13 4.88 -11.83
N ASP A 35 13.07 5.80 -12.01
CA ASP A 35 14.49 5.70 -11.59
C ASP A 35 14.73 6.12 -10.12
N LEU A 36 13.66 6.28 -9.32
CA LEU A 36 13.76 6.36 -7.87
C LEU A 36 13.78 4.93 -7.33
N GLU A 37 14.86 4.52 -6.67
CA GLU A 37 15.05 3.13 -6.28
C GLU A 37 15.48 3.00 -4.81
N ASP A 38 14.96 2.00 -4.12
CA ASP A 38 15.55 1.46 -2.91
C ASP A 38 16.68 0.49 -3.28
N GLU A 39 17.51 0.14 -2.31
CA GLU A 39 18.67 -0.73 -2.51
C GLU A 39 18.66 -1.88 -1.50
N LEU A 40 18.82 -3.11 -1.98
CA LEU A 40 18.92 -4.31 -1.16
C LEU A 40 20.28 -4.97 -1.35
N GLU A 41 20.98 -5.18 -0.24
CA GLU A 41 22.22 -5.93 -0.20
C GLU A 41 22.02 -7.24 0.54
N PHE A 42 22.50 -8.34 -0.05
CA PHE A 42 22.42 -9.67 0.55
C PHE A 42 23.83 -10.18 0.91
N THR A 43 23.98 -10.60 2.17
CA THR A 43 25.23 -11.19 2.69
C THR A 43 24.95 -12.50 3.42
N PRO A 44 25.83 -13.52 3.31
CA PRO A 44 25.66 -14.75 4.09
C PRO A 44 25.64 -14.46 5.60
N ALA A 45 24.70 -15.08 6.31
CA ALA A 45 24.59 -14.99 7.76
C ALA A 45 24.08 -16.33 8.31
N PRO A 46 24.33 -16.67 9.59
CA PRO A 46 23.84 -17.93 10.18
C PRO A 46 22.31 -18.03 10.22
N GLU A 47 21.62 -16.89 10.33
CA GLU A 47 20.17 -16.77 10.41
C GLU A 47 19.68 -15.68 9.47
N LEU A 48 18.39 -15.73 9.13
CA LEU A 48 17.75 -14.65 8.37
C LEU A 48 17.64 -13.39 9.22
N GLU A 49 18.21 -12.29 8.75
CA GLU A 49 18.16 -10.99 9.41
C GLU A 49 17.81 -9.90 8.39
N LEU A 50 16.91 -8.97 8.76
CA LEU A 50 16.66 -7.75 8.01
C LEU A 50 17.17 -6.56 8.80
N VAL A 51 17.97 -5.72 8.16
CA VAL A 51 18.39 -4.41 8.68
C VAL A 51 17.85 -3.34 7.73
N CYS A 52 17.31 -2.26 8.28
CA CYS A 52 16.79 -1.15 7.48
C CYS A 52 17.32 0.19 8.02
N ASN A 53 17.66 1.12 7.12
CA ASN A 53 18.08 2.47 7.49
C ASN A 53 16.91 3.36 7.97
N ASP A 54 15.66 3.00 7.68
CA ASP A 54 14.46 3.69 8.15
C ASP A 54 13.93 3.01 9.43
N PRO A 55 14.12 3.61 10.62
CA PRO A 55 13.71 3.00 11.89
C PRO A 55 12.19 2.96 12.09
N THR A 56 11.41 3.61 11.22
CA THR A 56 9.94 3.61 11.29
C THR A 56 9.33 2.35 10.66
N LEU A 57 10.11 1.60 9.89
CA LEU A 57 9.65 0.37 9.24
C LEU A 57 9.92 -0.86 10.12
N PRO A 58 9.00 -1.84 10.14
CA PRO A 58 9.25 -3.10 10.81
C PRO A 58 10.42 -3.83 10.14
N VAL A 59 11.26 -4.47 10.96
CA VAL A 59 12.31 -5.39 10.50
C VAL A 59 11.99 -6.84 10.88
N ASP A 60 10.70 -7.11 11.12
CA ASP A 60 10.15 -8.43 11.45
C ASP A 60 9.25 -8.96 10.31
N GLU A 61 8.53 -10.05 10.55
CA GLU A 61 7.67 -10.73 9.57
C GLU A 61 6.50 -9.86 9.04
N ASN A 62 6.29 -8.64 9.58
CA ASN A 62 5.37 -7.67 8.99
C ASN A 62 5.98 -6.95 7.77
N ASN A 63 7.31 -7.00 7.59
CA ASN A 63 7.98 -6.43 6.42
C ASN A 63 7.78 -7.33 5.18
N LEU A 64 7.45 -6.72 4.04
CA LEU A 64 7.23 -7.45 2.80
C LEU A 64 8.49 -8.16 2.29
N VAL A 65 9.69 -7.67 2.62
CA VAL A 65 10.97 -8.34 2.32
C VAL A 65 11.04 -9.70 3.00
N LEU A 66 10.80 -9.76 4.31
CA LEU A 66 10.82 -11.04 5.02
C LEU A 66 9.69 -11.96 4.58
N ARG A 67 8.51 -11.42 4.29
CA ARG A 67 7.42 -12.19 3.67
C ARG A 67 7.81 -12.76 2.31
N ALA A 68 8.58 -12.03 1.51
CA ALA A 68 9.09 -12.52 0.23
C ALA A 68 10.08 -13.68 0.43
N VAL A 69 10.99 -13.58 1.40
CA VAL A 69 11.86 -14.70 1.77
C VAL A 69 11.02 -15.91 2.17
N ARG A 70 10.00 -15.74 3.01
CA ARG A 70 9.11 -16.85 3.43
C ARG A 70 8.34 -17.46 2.28
N GLU A 71 7.87 -16.66 1.33
CA GLU A 71 7.18 -17.17 0.15
C GLU A 71 8.13 -17.96 -0.75
N PHE A 72 9.34 -17.45 -0.95
CA PHE A 72 10.40 -18.13 -1.68
C PHE A 72 10.79 -19.47 -1.02
N GLU A 73 10.96 -19.49 0.31
CA GLU A 73 11.28 -20.71 1.08
C GLU A 73 10.24 -21.82 0.89
N LYS A 74 8.95 -21.48 0.69
CA LYS A 74 7.90 -22.48 0.42
C LYS A 74 8.12 -23.18 -0.92
N ALA A 75 8.49 -22.44 -1.96
CA ALA A 75 8.79 -22.99 -3.27
C ALA A 75 10.14 -23.73 -3.29
N TYR A 76 11.14 -23.16 -2.61
CA TYR A 76 12.51 -23.68 -2.56
C TYR A 76 12.66 -24.90 -1.65
N GLY A 77 11.79 -25.06 -0.65
CA GLY A 77 11.80 -26.19 0.28
C GLY A 77 12.94 -26.18 1.30
N ARG A 78 13.74 -25.10 1.36
CA ARG A 78 14.84 -24.92 2.32
C ARG A 78 14.79 -23.52 2.93
N ARG A 79 15.37 -23.38 4.12
CA ARG A 79 15.54 -22.07 4.77
C ARG A 79 16.64 -21.27 4.10
N VAL A 80 16.42 -19.97 4.01
CA VAL A 80 17.39 -18.99 3.54
C VAL A 80 18.10 -18.39 4.74
N HIS A 81 19.44 -18.41 4.69
CA HIS A 81 20.31 -17.91 5.76
C HIS A 81 21.15 -16.74 5.21
N CYS A 82 20.63 -15.52 5.36
CA CYS A 82 21.30 -14.31 4.89
C CYS A 82 20.89 -13.10 5.73
N ARG A 83 21.76 -12.10 5.77
CA ARG A 83 21.41 -10.74 6.18
C ARG A 83 21.03 -9.96 4.93
N ILE A 84 19.88 -9.30 5.01
CA ILE A 84 19.36 -8.37 4.01
C ILE A 84 19.49 -6.96 4.59
N SER A 85 20.29 -6.10 3.96
CA SER A 85 20.38 -4.69 4.30
C SER A 85 19.54 -3.89 3.31
N LEU A 86 18.48 -3.25 3.79
CA LEU A 86 17.54 -2.46 3.01
C LEU A 86 17.80 -0.96 3.22
N THR A 87 18.26 -0.29 2.16
CA THR A 87 18.41 1.17 2.13
C THR A 87 17.21 1.80 1.44
N LYS A 88 16.30 2.35 2.24
CA LYS A 88 15.10 3.07 1.81
C LYS A 88 15.45 4.49 1.37
N ARG A 89 14.97 4.82 0.18
CA ARG A 89 14.92 6.14 -0.48
C ARG A 89 13.50 6.47 -0.93
N ILE A 90 12.68 5.46 -1.25
CA ILE A 90 11.26 5.60 -1.59
C ILE A 90 10.46 5.82 -0.29
N PRO A 91 9.74 6.95 -0.15
CA PRO A 91 8.96 7.19 1.05
C PRO A 91 7.81 6.18 1.19
N HIS A 92 7.66 5.62 2.38
CA HIS A 92 6.54 4.75 2.72
C HIS A 92 5.21 5.54 2.76
N GLY A 93 4.08 4.85 2.58
CA GLY A 93 2.74 5.45 2.61
C GLY A 93 2.44 6.46 1.48
N ALA A 94 3.26 6.48 0.43
CA ALA A 94 3.21 7.47 -0.65
C ALA A 94 2.44 7.02 -1.90
N GLY A 95 2.05 5.74 -2.00
CA GLY A 95 1.45 5.18 -3.23
C GLY A 95 2.47 4.90 -4.34
N LEU A 96 3.76 4.87 -4.02
CA LEU A 96 4.88 4.66 -4.95
C LEU A 96 5.37 3.21 -5.03
N GLY A 97 4.76 2.28 -4.27
CA GLY A 97 5.05 0.85 -4.37
C GLY A 97 6.40 0.38 -3.80
N GLY A 98 7.13 1.21 -3.04
CA GLY A 98 8.48 0.86 -2.54
C GLY A 98 8.55 -0.50 -1.84
N GLY A 99 7.72 -0.75 -0.83
CA GLY A 99 7.72 -2.05 -0.13
C GLY A 99 7.35 -3.25 -1.03
N SER A 100 6.51 -3.04 -2.05
CA SER A 100 6.21 -4.08 -3.03
C SER A 100 7.37 -4.34 -3.98
N SER A 101 8.11 -3.29 -4.33
CA SER A 101 9.35 -3.39 -5.10
C SER A 101 10.45 -4.11 -4.34
N ASP A 102 10.65 -3.78 -3.06
CA ASP A 102 11.63 -4.45 -2.19
C ASP A 102 11.38 -5.96 -2.12
N ALA A 103 10.10 -6.37 -2.01
CA ALA A 103 9.70 -7.76 -1.98
C ALA A 103 9.98 -8.47 -3.31
N ALA A 104 9.65 -7.85 -4.45
CA ALA A 104 9.94 -8.41 -5.76
C ALA A 104 11.45 -8.54 -6.02
N ALA A 105 12.22 -7.50 -5.69
CA ALA A 105 13.68 -7.52 -5.77
C ALA A 105 14.28 -8.62 -4.90
N THR A 106 13.69 -8.90 -3.73
CA THR A 106 14.08 -10.03 -2.87
C THR A 106 13.85 -11.38 -3.55
N LEU A 107 12.71 -11.59 -4.21
CA LEU A 107 12.45 -12.83 -4.95
C LEU A 107 13.46 -13.03 -6.08
N VAL A 108 13.73 -11.98 -6.85
CA VAL A 108 14.73 -12.01 -7.94
C VAL A 108 16.13 -12.31 -7.40
N ALA A 109 16.55 -11.61 -6.34
CA ALA A 109 17.85 -11.80 -5.71
C ALA A 109 18.05 -13.23 -5.22
N LEU A 110 17.05 -13.79 -4.52
CA LEU A 110 17.13 -15.17 -4.04
C LEU A 110 17.17 -16.19 -5.19
N ASN A 111 16.39 -15.96 -6.25
CA ASN A 111 16.39 -16.84 -7.42
C ASN A 111 17.76 -16.91 -8.09
N GLU A 112 18.43 -15.76 -8.23
CA GLU A 112 19.77 -15.66 -8.80
C GLU A 112 20.84 -16.24 -7.86
N MET A 113 20.85 -15.80 -6.60
CA MET A 113 21.87 -16.19 -5.62
C MET A 113 21.86 -17.69 -5.31
N LEU A 114 20.68 -18.31 -5.32
CA LEU A 114 20.51 -19.74 -5.01
C LEU A 114 20.48 -20.61 -6.29
N GLY A 115 20.49 -20.00 -7.48
CA GLY A 115 20.51 -20.71 -8.75
C GLY A 115 19.30 -21.61 -8.97
N THR A 116 18.12 -21.22 -8.45
CA THR A 116 16.90 -22.05 -8.50
C THR A 116 16.23 -22.07 -9.87
N GLN A 117 16.58 -21.13 -10.76
CA GLN A 117 16.08 -21.04 -12.14
C GLN A 117 14.56 -20.92 -12.26
N TYR A 118 13.87 -20.37 -11.25
CA TYR A 118 12.45 -20.05 -11.37
C TYR A 118 12.25 -19.04 -12.50
N ASP A 119 11.27 -19.30 -13.34
CA ASP A 119 10.93 -18.41 -14.45
C ASP A 119 10.13 -17.18 -13.96
N ARG A 120 9.80 -16.30 -14.92
CA ARG A 120 9.12 -15.04 -14.62
C ARG A 120 7.71 -15.29 -14.08
N GLU A 121 7.02 -16.28 -14.63
CA GLU A 121 5.66 -16.66 -14.26
C GLU A 121 5.61 -17.24 -12.85
N GLU A 122 6.57 -18.09 -12.49
CA GLU A 122 6.73 -18.64 -11.13
C GLU A 122 7.04 -17.54 -10.10
N LEU A 123 7.96 -16.62 -10.42
CA LEU A 123 8.24 -15.47 -9.56
C LEU A 123 7.04 -14.52 -9.44
N ALA A 124 6.29 -14.30 -10.52
CA ALA A 124 5.07 -13.50 -10.50
C ALA A 124 3.97 -14.14 -9.65
N ALA A 125 3.85 -15.47 -9.63
CA ALA A 125 2.92 -16.19 -8.78
C ALA A 125 3.28 -16.04 -7.29
N MET A 126 4.56 -16.19 -6.92
CA MET A 126 5.05 -15.91 -5.56
C MET A 126 4.79 -14.45 -5.16
N ALA A 127 5.11 -13.51 -6.07
CA ALA A 127 4.86 -12.09 -5.88
C ALA A 127 3.38 -11.80 -5.60
N ALA A 128 2.48 -12.43 -6.36
CA ALA A 128 1.04 -12.23 -6.22
C ALA A 128 0.52 -12.71 -4.86
N ALA A 129 1.15 -13.72 -4.23
CA ALA A 129 0.81 -14.16 -2.87
C ALA A 129 1.22 -13.13 -1.79
N ILE A 130 2.24 -12.31 -2.05
CA ILE A 130 2.75 -11.30 -1.11
C ILE A 130 1.87 -10.04 -1.13
N GLY A 131 1.54 -9.53 -2.33
CA GLY A 131 0.70 -8.34 -2.48
C GLY A 131 0.38 -8.01 -3.94
N SER A 132 -0.69 -7.24 -4.18
CA SER A 132 -1.19 -6.97 -5.53
C SER A 132 -0.22 -6.24 -6.45
N ASP A 133 0.57 -5.31 -5.92
CA ASP A 133 1.53 -4.51 -6.72
C ASP A 133 2.87 -5.24 -6.92
N VAL A 134 3.16 -6.32 -6.19
CA VAL A 134 4.47 -7.00 -6.23
C VAL A 134 4.76 -7.63 -7.61
N PRO A 135 3.80 -8.31 -8.30
CA PRO A 135 4.06 -8.90 -9.62
C PRO A 135 4.54 -7.90 -10.68
N PHE A 136 4.11 -6.65 -10.60
CA PHE A 136 4.55 -5.60 -11.53
C PHE A 136 6.07 -5.43 -11.51
N PHE A 137 6.68 -5.57 -10.35
CA PHE A 137 8.11 -5.35 -10.15
C PHE A 137 8.99 -6.54 -10.58
N ILE A 138 8.42 -7.70 -10.93
CA ILE A 138 9.19 -8.80 -11.55
C ILE A 138 9.65 -8.41 -12.96
N ASN A 139 8.86 -7.61 -13.68
CA ASN A 139 9.25 -7.04 -14.97
C ASN A 139 8.67 -5.62 -15.12
N PRO A 140 9.31 -4.61 -14.52
CA PRO A 140 8.74 -3.28 -14.32
C PRO A 140 8.78 -2.42 -15.59
N VAL A 141 8.06 -2.82 -16.64
CA VAL A 141 7.79 -2.00 -17.84
C VAL A 141 6.40 -1.39 -17.75
N ILE A 142 6.08 -0.39 -18.59
CA ILE A 142 4.72 0.13 -18.64
C ILE A 142 3.74 -1.01 -18.91
N SER A 143 2.84 -1.24 -17.96
CA SER A 143 1.98 -2.41 -17.96
C SER A 143 0.57 -2.04 -17.50
N ARG A 144 -0.40 -2.69 -18.11
CA ARG A 144 -1.77 -2.70 -17.63
C ARG A 144 -1.91 -3.77 -16.57
N CYS A 145 -2.41 -3.41 -15.40
CA CYS A 145 -2.62 -4.33 -14.29
C CYS A 145 -4.11 -4.43 -13.95
N THR A 146 -4.64 -5.66 -13.92
CA THR A 146 -6.07 -5.97 -13.69
C THR A 146 -6.26 -6.94 -12.52
N GLY A 147 -7.49 -7.38 -12.25
CA GLY A 147 -7.81 -8.14 -11.04
C GLY A 147 -7.83 -7.20 -9.84
N ARG A 148 -7.09 -7.54 -8.79
CA ARG A 148 -6.74 -6.61 -7.70
C ARG A 148 -5.44 -5.83 -7.96
N GLY A 149 -4.84 -5.98 -9.14
CA GLY A 149 -3.58 -5.37 -9.59
C GLY A 149 -2.46 -6.39 -9.89
N GLU A 150 -2.69 -7.66 -9.57
CA GLU A 150 -1.75 -8.78 -9.67
C GLU A 150 -1.62 -9.36 -11.09
N ILE A 151 -2.62 -9.17 -11.94
CA ILE A 151 -2.58 -9.65 -13.33
C ILE A 151 -1.92 -8.57 -14.17
N VAL A 152 -0.63 -8.74 -14.45
CA VAL A 152 0.21 -7.75 -15.14
C VAL A 152 0.38 -8.13 -16.61
N THR A 153 0.03 -7.21 -17.51
CA THR A 153 0.25 -7.36 -18.94
C THR A 153 1.00 -6.14 -19.46
N PRO A 154 2.23 -6.29 -20.00
CA PRO A 154 2.94 -5.19 -20.64
C PRO A 154 2.09 -4.46 -21.68
N GLU A 155 2.27 -3.15 -21.82
CA GLU A 155 1.59 -2.34 -22.83
C GLU A 155 2.59 -1.95 -23.94
N PRO A 156 2.71 -2.75 -25.03
CA PRO A 156 3.77 -2.58 -26.01
C PRO A 156 3.71 -1.24 -26.75
N LYS A 157 2.52 -0.64 -26.87
CA LYS A 157 2.33 0.67 -27.53
C LYS A 157 2.94 1.83 -26.75
N LEU A 158 3.30 1.60 -25.49
CA LEU A 158 3.90 2.59 -24.60
C LEU A 158 5.31 2.16 -24.14
N ALA A 159 5.88 1.09 -24.70
CA ALA A 159 7.17 0.57 -24.28
C ALA A 159 8.31 1.61 -24.41
N ASP A 160 8.21 2.49 -25.41
CA ASP A 160 9.15 3.59 -25.68
C ASP A 160 8.84 4.87 -24.91
N TRP A 161 7.73 4.92 -24.18
CA TRP A 161 7.32 6.14 -23.52
C TRP A 161 8.21 6.44 -22.32
N GLN A 162 8.96 7.53 -22.44
CA GLN A 162 9.69 8.19 -21.37
C GLN A 162 9.16 9.61 -21.15
N SER A 163 9.19 10.07 -19.91
CA SER A 163 8.82 11.45 -19.57
C SER A 163 9.57 11.91 -18.33
N PRO A 164 10.12 13.14 -18.33
CA PRO A 164 10.50 13.79 -17.09
C PRO A 164 9.30 13.89 -16.14
N VAL A 165 9.57 13.69 -14.85
CA VAL A 165 8.54 13.70 -13.81
C VAL A 165 9.07 14.35 -12.54
N VAL A 166 8.18 15.05 -11.84
CA VAL A 166 8.38 15.49 -10.45
C VAL A 166 7.39 14.78 -9.55
N ILE A 167 7.86 14.31 -8.40
CA ILE A 167 7.07 13.73 -7.31
C ILE A 167 7.08 14.71 -6.14
N LEU A 168 5.89 14.98 -5.60
CA LEU A 168 5.69 15.75 -4.38
C LEU A 168 4.89 14.89 -3.39
N LYS A 169 5.43 14.64 -2.20
CA LYS A 169 4.76 13.88 -1.15
C LYS A 169 4.77 14.65 0.17
N PRO A 170 3.60 15.04 0.70
CA PRO A 170 3.47 15.55 2.07
C PRO A 170 4.01 14.57 3.11
N ALA A 171 4.34 15.06 4.31
CA ALA A 171 4.86 14.23 5.40
C ALA A 171 3.92 13.07 5.77
N PHE A 172 2.59 13.30 5.71
CA PHE A 172 1.58 12.28 6.01
C PHE A 172 1.37 11.29 4.85
N GLY A 173 1.01 10.06 5.21
CA GLY A 173 0.58 9.02 4.26
C GLY A 173 -0.95 8.93 4.14
N VAL A 174 -1.43 8.19 3.14
CA VAL A 174 -2.86 7.84 3.02
C VAL A 174 -3.02 6.33 3.15
N SER A 175 -3.90 5.91 4.07
CA SER A 175 -4.27 4.51 4.24
C SER A 175 -5.03 3.99 3.02
N THR A 176 -4.44 3.02 2.31
CA THR A 176 -5.07 2.38 1.14
C THR A 176 -6.46 1.81 1.47
N PRO A 177 -6.65 1.02 2.56
CA PRO A 177 -7.98 0.55 2.93
C PRO A 177 -9.01 1.65 3.17
N ASP A 178 -8.63 2.77 3.80
CA ASP A 178 -9.54 3.90 4.06
C ASP A 178 -9.96 4.59 2.74
N ALA A 179 -9.02 4.77 1.80
CA ALA A 179 -9.30 5.34 0.49
C ALA A 179 -10.34 4.50 -0.29
N TYR A 180 -10.18 3.17 -0.33
CA TYR A 180 -11.15 2.27 -0.95
C TYR A 180 -12.48 2.23 -0.20
N LYS A 181 -12.47 2.19 1.14
CA LYS A 181 -13.70 2.17 1.94
C LYS A 181 -14.60 3.40 1.69
N ARG A 182 -13.99 4.56 1.46
CA ARG A 182 -14.70 5.83 1.22
C ARG A 182 -15.15 6.03 -0.23
N LEU A 183 -14.75 5.15 -1.15
CA LEU A 183 -14.90 5.38 -2.59
C LEU A 183 -16.35 5.66 -3.00
N HIS A 184 -17.32 4.90 -2.47
CA HIS A 184 -18.73 5.02 -2.84
C HIS A 184 -19.39 6.30 -2.29
N ASP A 185 -19.05 6.70 -1.07
CA ASP A 185 -19.69 7.84 -0.38
C ASP A 185 -19.01 9.18 -0.69
N ALA A 186 -17.80 9.14 -1.26
CA ALA A 186 -17.02 10.33 -1.52
C ALA A 186 -17.68 11.23 -2.58
N ARG A 187 -17.89 12.49 -2.23
CA ARG A 187 -18.34 13.54 -3.15
C ARG A 187 -17.13 14.28 -3.72
N ARG A 188 -17.25 14.76 -4.95
CA ARG A 188 -16.26 15.66 -5.56
C ARG A 188 -16.24 16.98 -4.78
N VAL A 189 -15.06 17.46 -4.45
CA VAL A 189 -14.87 18.79 -3.88
C VAL A 189 -14.96 19.81 -5.02
N LYS A 190 -15.79 20.85 -4.84
CA LYS A 190 -15.99 21.89 -5.85
C LYS A 190 -14.67 22.62 -6.14
N GLY A 191 -14.35 22.80 -7.41
CA GLY A 191 -13.15 23.52 -7.86
C GLY A 191 -11.89 22.67 -8.01
N LEU A 192 -11.95 21.36 -7.70
CA LEU A 192 -10.81 20.46 -7.92
C LEU A 192 -10.85 19.75 -9.28
N PRO A 193 -9.68 19.45 -9.88
CA PRO A 193 -9.57 18.83 -11.20
C PRO A 193 -9.65 17.30 -11.12
N TYR A 194 -10.82 16.75 -11.44
CA TYR A 194 -11.06 15.29 -11.57
C TYR A 194 -11.16 14.82 -13.03
N GLY A 195 -10.94 15.71 -14.00
CA GLY A 195 -11.09 15.41 -15.42
C GLY A 195 -10.00 14.46 -15.93
N ILE A 196 -10.34 13.69 -16.97
CA ILE A 196 -9.38 12.84 -17.68
C ILE A 196 -8.35 13.75 -18.36
N GLN A 197 -7.07 13.53 -18.06
CA GLN A 197 -5.95 14.19 -18.74
C GLN A 197 -5.46 13.27 -19.86
N LYS A 198 -5.12 13.80 -21.04
CA LYS A 198 -4.67 12.98 -22.17
C LYS A 198 -3.19 13.20 -22.44
N VAL A 199 -2.39 12.15 -22.37
CA VAL A 199 -0.96 12.16 -22.71
C VAL A 199 -0.66 10.97 -23.61
N ARG A 200 -0.02 11.21 -24.76
CA ARG A 200 0.25 10.17 -25.79
C ARG A 200 -0.96 9.31 -26.16
N GLY A 201 -2.16 9.91 -26.21
CA GLY A 201 -3.41 9.20 -26.52
C GLY A 201 -4.00 8.38 -25.37
N VAL A 202 -3.33 8.30 -24.21
CA VAL A 202 -3.81 7.62 -23.02
C VAL A 202 -4.62 8.58 -22.14
N GLY A 203 -5.78 8.13 -21.67
CA GLY A 203 -6.58 8.84 -20.68
C GLY A 203 -6.10 8.54 -19.27
N LEU A 204 -5.51 9.54 -18.62
CA LEU A 204 -4.97 9.50 -17.28
C LEU A 204 -6.03 9.97 -16.26
N MET A 205 -6.32 9.12 -15.27
CA MET A 205 -7.21 9.44 -14.15
C MET A 205 -6.92 8.56 -12.94
N ASN A 206 -7.40 8.95 -11.77
CA ASN A 206 -7.34 8.12 -10.57
C ASN A 206 -8.65 8.24 -9.77
N ASP A 207 -9.44 7.16 -9.74
CA ASP A 207 -10.74 7.12 -9.05
C ASP A 207 -10.62 7.33 -7.53
N LEU A 208 -9.46 7.02 -6.94
CA LEU A 208 -9.19 7.24 -5.51
C LEU A 208 -8.94 8.71 -5.18
N GLU A 209 -8.70 9.59 -6.16
CA GLU A 209 -8.60 11.04 -5.88
C GLU A 209 -9.87 11.60 -5.26
N ARG A 210 -11.05 11.07 -5.62
CA ARG A 210 -12.33 11.55 -5.07
C ARG A 210 -12.41 11.32 -3.56
N PRO A 211 -12.31 10.09 -3.02
CA PRO A 211 -12.31 9.87 -1.58
C PRO A 211 -11.13 10.52 -0.86
N VAL A 212 -9.95 10.51 -1.47
CA VAL A 212 -8.75 11.05 -0.82
C VAL A 212 -8.79 12.57 -0.76
N PHE A 213 -9.16 13.28 -1.82
CA PHE A 213 -9.25 14.74 -1.79
C PHE A 213 -10.44 15.24 -0.94
N ALA A 214 -11.49 14.44 -0.78
CA ALA A 214 -12.57 14.76 0.15
C ALA A 214 -12.07 14.77 1.62
N LYS A 215 -11.18 13.83 1.98
CA LYS A 215 -10.57 13.76 3.31
C LYS A 215 -9.37 14.72 3.47
N PHE A 216 -8.57 14.87 2.42
CA PHE A 216 -7.36 15.69 2.38
C PHE A 216 -7.41 16.69 1.20
N PRO A 217 -8.21 17.77 1.30
CA PRO A 217 -8.36 18.74 0.20
C PRO A 217 -7.05 19.38 -0.28
N VAL A 218 -6.03 19.43 0.60
CA VAL A 218 -4.69 19.93 0.28
C VAL A 218 -4.05 19.20 -0.91
N LEU A 219 -4.27 17.88 -1.05
CA LEU A 219 -3.74 17.10 -2.17
C LEU A 219 -4.39 17.52 -3.49
N GLY A 220 -5.68 17.83 -3.44
CA GLY A 220 -6.42 18.38 -4.56
C GLY A 220 -5.94 19.77 -4.98
N LEU A 221 -5.68 20.64 -4.00
CA LEU A 221 -5.12 21.97 -4.25
C LEU A 221 -3.71 21.89 -4.84
N LEU A 222 -2.89 20.97 -4.34
CA LEU A 222 -1.55 20.71 -4.87
C LEU A 222 -1.61 20.19 -6.32
N LYS A 223 -2.56 19.30 -6.65
CA LYS A 223 -2.84 18.90 -8.04
C LYS A 223 -3.22 20.09 -8.92
N SER A 224 -4.16 20.93 -8.48
CA SER A 224 -4.56 22.15 -9.22
C SER A 224 -3.37 23.06 -9.48
N TRP A 225 -2.51 23.24 -8.48
CA TRP A 225 -1.30 24.03 -8.59
C TRP A 225 -0.32 23.43 -9.60
N LEU A 226 -0.07 22.12 -9.55
CA LEU A 226 0.78 21.42 -10.53
C LEU A 226 0.27 21.62 -11.95
N ILE A 227 -1.03 21.41 -12.19
CA ILE A 227 -1.65 21.59 -13.52
C ILE A 227 -1.50 23.03 -14.04
N SER A 228 -1.46 24.02 -13.13
CA SER A 228 -1.30 25.42 -13.51
C SER A 228 0.11 25.80 -13.95
N LYS A 229 1.12 24.94 -13.71
CA LYS A 229 2.51 25.25 -14.03
C LYS A 229 2.79 25.08 -15.53
N PRO A 230 3.52 26.02 -16.14
CA PRO A 230 3.97 25.88 -17.52
C PRO A 230 4.78 24.59 -17.73
N GLY A 231 4.53 23.90 -18.84
CA GLY A 231 5.24 22.66 -19.19
C GLY A 231 4.74 21.40 -18.50
N VAL A 232 3.77 21.49 -17.58
CA VAL A 232 3.10 20.30 -17.02
C VAL A 232 2.11 19.75 -18.03
N ARG A 233 2.28 18.48 -18.41
CA ARG A 233 1.41 17.75 -19.34
C ARG A 233 0.27 17.04 -18.66
N ALA A 234 0.52 16.51 -17.46
CA ALA A 234 -0.49 15.95 -16.60
C ALA A 234 0.01 15.93 -15.16
N ALA A 235 -0.90 16.03 -14.19
CA ALA A 235 -0.59 15.78 -12.78
C ALA A 235 -1.66 14.92 -12.12
N MET A 236 -1.26 13.97 -11.29
CA MET A 236 -2.18 13.04 -10.61
C MET A 236 -1.62 12.57 -9.28
N MET A 237 -2.52 12.07 -8.43
CA MET A 237 -2.13 11.25 -7.28
C MET A 237 -1.69 9.85 -7.76
N SER A 238 -0.59 9.31 -7.20
CA SER A 238 -0.19 7.93 -7.43
C SER A 238 -0.83 6.97 -6.42
N GLY A 239 -1.38 5.85 -6.88
CA GLY A 239 -2.06 4.87 -6.02
C GLY A 239 -3.18 5.50 -5.20
N SER A 240 -3.23 5.19 -3.91
CA SER A 240 -4.11 5.86 -2.94
C SER A 240 -3.53 7.16 -2.37
N GLY A 241 -2.37 7.62 -2.85
CA GLY A 241 -1.62 8.74 -2.29
C GLY A 241 -0.70 8.33 -1.14
N SER A 242 -0.06 9.28 -0.46
CA SER A 242 -0.25 10.74 -0.59
C SER A 242 0.56 11.42 -1.70
N ALA A 243 1.45 10.71 -2.42
CA ALA A 243 2.26 11.36 -3.44
C ALA A 243 1.44 11.81 -4.65
N LEU A 244 1.73 13.02 -5.10
CA LEU A 244 1.35 13.52 -6.41
C LEU A 244 2.56 13.51 -7.32
N PHE A 245 2.30 13.25 -8.60
CA PHE A 245 3.30 13.40 -9.65
C PHE A 245 2.81 14.37 -10.71
N ALA A 246 3.76 15.01 -11.39
CA ALA A 246 3.49 15.76 -12.61
C ALA A 246 4.48 15.37 -13.70
N LEU A 247 3.96 15.05 -14.89
CA LEU A 247 4.74 14.84 -16.10
C LEU A 247 5.07 16.20 -16.70
N THR A 248 6.35 16.46 -16.97
CA THR A 248 6.82 17.74 -17.51
C THR A 248 7.44 17.56 -18.90
N ASP A 249 7.55 18.66 -19.65
CA ASP A 249 8.24 18.64 -20.94
C ASP A 249 9.73 18.40 -20.81
N THR A 250 10.33 18.97 -19.76
CA THR A 250 11.78 18.86 -19.54
C THR A 250 12.12 18.54 -18.07
N PRO A 251 13.30 17.96 -17.81
CA PRO A 251 13.81 17.74 -16.45
C PRO A 251 14.01 19.04 -15.66
N GLU A 252 14.43 20.12 -16.33
CA GLU A 252 14.64 21.42 -15.67
C GLU A 252 13.32 21.98 -15.12
N GLN A 253 12.21 21.78 -15.85
CA GLN A 253 10.89 22.16 -15.36
C GLN A 253 10.48 21.35 -14.12
N ALA A 254 10.73 20.04 -14.12
CA ALA A 254 10.47 19.19 -12.95
C ALA A 254 11.23 19.70 -11.71
N GLN A 255 12.51 20.06 -11.89
CA GLN A 255 13.33 20.64 -10.83
C GLN A 255 12.80 21.99 -10.34
N GLN A 256 12.43 22.91 -11.24
CA GLN A 256 11.88 24.21 -10.87
C GLN A 256 10.57 24.08 -10.11
N ILE A 257 9.69 23.16 -10.53
CA ILE A 257 8.43 22.89 -9.84
C ILE A 257 8.69 22.37 -8.43
N ALA A 258 9.66 21.47 -8.24
CA ALA A 258 10.01 20.98 -6.91
C ALA A 258 10.48 22.10 -5.97
N LEU A 259 11.37 22.99 -6.45
CA LEU A 259 11.83 24.14 -5.67
C LEU A 259 10.69 25.10 -5.31
N GLN A 260 9.79 25.38 -6.25
CA GLN A 260 8.62 26.22 -5.99
C GLN A 260 7.65 25.56 -5.00
N ALA A 261 7.51 24.24 -5.04
CA ALA A 261 6.63 23.53 -4.09
C ALA A 261 7.15 23.65 -2.65
N LEU A 262 8.47 23.55 -2.45
CA LEU A 262 9.11 23.73 -1.14
C LEU A 262 8.92 25.16 -0.59
N ASP A 263 8.93 26.17 -1.46
CA ASP A 263 8.72 27.58 -1.07
C ASP A 263 7.24 27.93 -0.83
N GLU A 264 6.34 27.50 -1.74
CA GLU A 264 4.94 27.92 -1.73
C GLU A 264 4.04 27.09 -0.79
N PHE A 265 4.37 25.82 -0.54
CA PHE A 265 3.55 24.91 0.26
C PHE A 265 4.19 24.58 1.61
N ASP A 266 5.25 23.78 1.58
CA ASP A 266 5.84 23.21 2.78
C ASP A 266 7.31 22.81 2.50
N PRO A 267 8.29 23.39 3.21
CA PRO A 267 9.70 23.09 3.02
C PRO A 267 10.09 21.68 3.44
N THR A 268 9.20 20.94 4.11
CA THR A 268 9.40 19.54 4.52
C THR A 268 8.81 18.55 3.51
N LEU A 269 8.21 19.01 2.41
CA LEU A 269 7.75 18.13 1.34
C LEU A 269 8.89 17.24 0.86
N PHE A 270 8.63 15.93 0.80
CA PHE A 270 9.49 15.08 0.01
C PHE A 270 9.30 15.49 -1.45
N THR A 271 10.40 15.83 -2.11
CA THR A 271 10.43 16.09 -3.54
C THR A 271 11.45 15.19 -4.20
N TRP A 272 11.10 14.69 -5.38
CA TRP A 272 12.03 13.93 -6.20
C TRP A 272 11.75 14.22 -7.68
N GLN A 273 12.78 14.16 -8.51
CA GLN A 273 12.67 14.37 -9.94
C GLN A 273 13.47 13.27 -10.67
N GLY A 274 12.96 12.83 -11.80
CA GLY A 274 13.61 11.82 -12.62
C GLY A 274 12.77 11.48 -13.83
N THR A 275 12.78 10.21 -14.22
CA THR A 275 12.24 9.74 -15.49
C THR A 275 11.22 8.62 -15.27
N VAL A 276 10.08 8.74 -15.95
CA VAL A 276 9.11 7.65 -16.08
C VAL A 276 9.65 6.63 -17.09
N ASN A 277 9.63 5.36 -16.70
CA ASN A 277 10.03 4.22 -17.53
C ASN A 277 11.39 4.45 -18.23
N PRO A 278 12.46 4.73 -17.46
CA PRO A 278 13.78 4.99 -18.03
C PRO A 278 14.21 3.81 -18.91
N ALA A 279 15.05 4.06 -19.91
CA ALA A 279 15.64 2.96 -20.67
C ALA A 279 16.42 2.03 -19.71
N PRO A 280 16.53 0.73 -20.02
CA PRO A 280 17.49 -0.12 -19.34
C PRO A 280 18.87 0.54 -19.42
N ALA A 281 19.61 0.57 -18.31
CA ALA A 281 21.01 0.98 -18.37
C ALA A 281 21.70 0.09 -19.40
N LEU A 282 22.38 0.70 -20.38
CA LEU A 282 23.29 -0.06 -21.23
C LEU A 282 24.31 -0.69 -20.28
N PRO A 283 24.62 -2.00 -20.40
CA PRO A 283 25.74 -2.57 -19.66
C PRO A 283 26.96 -1.69 -19.95
N ASP A 284 27.65 -1.24 -18.90
CA ASP A 284 28.88 -0.48 -19.02
C ASP A 284 29.75 -1.17 -20.07
N GLY A 285 30.07 -0.44 -21.14
CA GLY A 285 30.67 -1.03 -22.33
C GLY A 285 31.85 -1.90 -21.97
N GLU A 286 31.75 -3.19 -22.26
CA GLU A 286 32.90 -4.07 -22.33
C GLU A 286 33.88 -3.42 -23.31
N SER A 287 34.96 -2.86 -22.76
CA SER A 287 36.19 -2.69 -23.51
C SER A 287 36.53 -4.06 -24.08
N THR A 288 36.37 -4.20 -25.39
CA THR A 288 36.84 -5.35 -26.15
C THR A 288 38.37 -5.37 -26.12
N GLU A 289 38.94 -5.84 -25.02
CA GLU A 289 40.26 -6.43 -25.00
C GLU A 289 40.05 -7.94 -24.79
N ALA A 290 40.42 -8.71 -25.81
CA ALA A 290 40.35 -10.15 -25.80
C ALA A 290 41.13 -10.71 -24.60
N PRO A 291 40.60 -11.67 -23.84
CA PRO A 291 41.35 -12.28 -22.75
C PRO A 291 42.44 -13.18 -23.33
N ASP A 292 43.67 -12.89 -22.91
CA ASP A 292 44.85 -13.73 -23.05
C ASP A 292 44.63 -15.07 -22.34
N GLU A 293 44.87 -16.17 -23.04
CA GLU A 293 44.81 -17.52 -22.50
C GLU A 293 46.00 -17.77 -21.58
N SER A 294 45.83 -17.64 -20.27
CA SER A 294 46.53 -18.48 -19.27
C SER A 294 46.12 -18.14 -17.83
N GLY A 295 45.56 -19.12 -17.13
CA GLY A 295 45.31 -18.98 -15.69
C GLY A 295 44.25 -19.92 -15.14
N ALA A 296 44.54 -21.22 -15.12
CA ALA A 296 43.73 -22.20 -14.42
C ALA A 296 43.63 -21.87 -12.93
N CYS A 297 42.41 -21.76 -12.41
CA CYS A 297 42.12 -21.86 -10.98
C CYS A 297 40.87 -22.72 -10.79
N THR A 298 41.10 -23.96 -10.39
CA THR A 298 40.09 -24.95 -10.04
C THR A 298 39.41 -24.58 -8.72
N LEU A 299 38.11 -24.32 -8.77
CA LEU A 299 37.20 -24.45 -7.64
C LEU A 299 36.07 -25.39 -8.07
N GLU A 300 36.12 -26.63 -7.57
CA GLU A 300 35.05 -27.60 -7.76
C GLU A 300 33.79 -27.17 -6.97
N PRO A 301 32.59 -27.22 -7.57
CA PRO A 301 31.35 -27.19 -6.82
C PRO A 301 30.88 -28.63 -6.57
N SER A 302 30.88 -29.06 -5.31
CA SER A 302 30.11 -30.23 -4.87
C SER A 302 28.69 -29.77 -4.56
N ALA A 303 27.77 -29.96 -5.51
CA ALA A 303 26.34 -29.82 -5.31
C ALA A 303 25.68 -31.21 -5.38
N PRO A 304 24.84 -31.61 -4.42
CA PRO A 304 23.94 -32.74 -4.60
C PRO A 304 22.73 -32.29 -5.45
N GLU A 305 22.47 -33.04 -6.52
CA GLU A 305 21.34 -32.85 -7.43
C GLU A 305 20.00 -32.78 -6.65
N CYS A 306 19.18 -31.76 -6.96
CA CYS A 306 17.78 -31.75 -6.55
C CYS A 306 16.99 -32.77 -7.40
N PRO A 307 16.13 -33.60 -6.79
CA PRO A 307 15.30 -34.53 -7.53
C PRO A 307 14.16 -33.77 -8.24
N ARG A 308 14.10 -33.87 -9.57
CA ARG A 308 12.90 -33.52 -10.34
C ARG A 308 11.84 -34.60 -10.11
N PRO A 309 10.55 -34.26 -9.96
CA PRO A 309 9.49 -35.26 -10.04
C PRO A 309 9.38 -35.75 -11.49
N ALA A 310 9.55 -37.04 -11.68
CA ALA A 310 9.14 -37.74 -12.89
C ALA A 310 7.65 -38.05 -12.79
N ASP A 311 6.83 -37.49 -13.70
CA ASP A 311 5.88 -38.29 -14.49
C ASP A 311 5.30 -37.44 -15.62
N GLU A 312 5.73 -37.73 -16.86
CA GLU A 312 5.00 -37.38 -18.07
C GLU A 312 4.16 -38.60 -18.49
N SER A 313 2.84 -38.52 -18.34
CA SER A 313 1.91 -39.28 -19.19
C SER A 313 0.55 -38.59 -19.27
N ALA A 314 0.38 -37.71 -20.26
CA ALA A 314 -0.82 -37.61 -21.12
C ALA A 314 -0.71 -36.39 -22.05
N ILE A 315 -0.07 -36.58 -23.20
CA ILE A 315 -0.32 -35.77 -24.40
C ILE A 315 -1.53 -36.39 -25.12
N SER A 316 -2.55 -35.58 -25.39
CA SER A 316 -3.19 -35.44 -26.72
C SER A 316 -4.65 -35.01 -26.59
N ALA A 317 -4.96 -33.79 -27.06
CA ALA A 317 -5.81 -33.61 -28.25
C ALA A 317 -6.10 -32.11 -28.45
N VAL A 318 -5.45 -31.51 -29.44
CA VAL A 318 -5.97 -30.35 -30.15
C VAL A 318 -6.12 -30.76 -31.61
N SER A 319 -7.36 -30.76 -32.11
CA SER A 319 -7.65 -30.34 -33.49
C SER A 319 -9.16 -30.27 -33.75
N ALA A 320 -9.55 -29.07 -34.18
CA ALA A 320 -10.51 -28.76 -35.25
C ALA A 320 -11.93 -29.31 -35.19
N VAL A 321 -12.91 -28.40 -35.10
CA VAL A 321 -13.95 -28.26 -36.14
C VAL A 321 -14.25 -26.77 -36.34
N SER A 322 -14.06 -26.33 -37.58
CA SER A 322 -14.48 -25.06 -38.18
C SER A 322 -15.95 -25.11 -38.62
N ASP A 323 -16.59 -23.95 -38.58
CA ASP A 323 -17.65 -23.41 -39.46
C ASP A 323 -18.93 -24.21 -39.74
N ILE A 324 -20.06 -23.50 -39.56
CA ILE A 324 -21.29 -23.41 -40.38
C ILE A 324 -22.42 -22.91 -39.46
N ASN A 325 -22.86 -21.65 -39.56
CA ASN A 325 -23.95 -21.24 -40.46
C ASN A 325 -24.38 -19.79 -40.23
N GLU A 326 -24.53 -19.07 -41.33
CA GLU A 326 -25.17 -17.76 -41.47
C GLU A 326 -26.71 -17.85 -41.37
N ASN A 327 -27.31 -16.65 -41.28
CA ASN A 327 -28.71 -16.26 -41.55
C ASN A 327 -29.75 -16.46 -40.45
N ALA A 328 -30.24 -15.33 -39.91
CA ALA A 328 -31.43 -14.68 -40.46
C ALA A 328 -31.63 -13.27 -39.87
N GLU A 329 -31.77 -12.30 -40.77
CA GLU A 329 -32.22 -10.94 -40.49
C GLU A 329 -33.75 -10.84 -40.27
N ASN A 330 -34.15 -9.70 -39.68
CA ASN A 330 -35.36 -8.91 -39.93
C ASN A 330 -36.67 -9.17 -39.15
N GLY A 331 -37.21 -8.03 -38.66
CA GLY A 331 -38.57 -7.81 -38.11
C GLY A 331 -38.49 -7.00 -36.82
N ALA A 332 -38.53 -5.65 -36.78
CA ALA A 332 -39.72 -4.78 -36.98
C ALA A 332 -40.97 -5.35 -36.27
N SER A 333 -41.75 -4.66 -35.45
CA SER A 333 -41.89 -3.25 -35.08
C SER A 333 -42.89 -3.19 -33.89
N ASP A 334 -43.06 -2.00 -33.29
CA ASP A 334 -44.29 -1.53 -32.61
C ASP A 334 -44.74 -2.24 -31.30
N GLU A 335 -45.37 -1.65 -30.29
CA GLU A 335 -45.88 -0.31 -30.03
C GLU A 335 -46.18 -0.23 -28.50
N LYS A 336 -46.03 0.97 -27.94
CA LYS A 336 -46.87 1.65 -26.92
C LYS A 336 -47.49 0.92 -25.70
N GLY A 337 -47.38 1.64 -24.58
CA GLY A 337 -48.39 1.77 -23.51
C GLY A 337 -48.09 0.93 -22.28
N GLY A 338 -48.11 1.40 -21.05
CA GLY A 338 -48.73 2.59 -20.47
C GLY A 338 -49.34 2.19 -19.13
N ALA A 339 -48.85 2.83 -18.06
CA ALA A 339 -49.50 3.12 -16.79
C ALA A 339 -49.70 2.03 -15.69
N SER A 340 -49.45 2.54 -14.47
CA SER A 340 -50.17 2.33 -13.20
C SER A 340 -49.81 1.17 -12.25
N SER A 341 -49.13 1.55 -11.16
CA SER A 341 -49.25 1.06 -9.77
C SER A 341 -50.73 1.08 -9.28
N PRO A 342 -51.16 0.49 -8.13
CA PRO A 342 -50.41 0.37 -6.87
C PRO A 342 -50.66 -0.86 -5.96
N SER A 343 -49.90 -0.84 -4.86
CA SER A 343 -49.95 -1.58 -3.58
C SER A 343 -51.32 -2.01 -3.04
N ASN A 344 -51.37 -3.19 -2.38
CA ASN A 344 -51.64 -3.31 -0.93
C ASN A 344 -51.65 -4.76 -0.41
N GLY A 345 -51.08 -4.94 0.78
CA GLY A 345 -51.62 -5.74 1.88
C GLY A 345 -51.33 -7.26 1.93
N SER A 346 -50.70 -7.72 3.02
CA SER A 346 -51.32 -8.58 4.07
C SER A 346 -50.27 -9.46 4.79
N GLU A 347 -50.11 -9.26 6.10
CA GLU A 347 -49.65 -10.24 7.11
C GLU A 347 -50.88 -10.73 7.93
N PRO A 348 -50.76 -11.58 8.98
CA PRO A 348 -50.26 -12.96 9.13
C PRO A 348 -51.35 -13.86 9.82
N PRO A 349 -51.06 -15.07 10.36
CA PRO A 349 -50.67 -15.29 11.79
C PRO A 349 -49.70 -16.50 12.01
N ALA A 350 -48.87 -16.69 13.06
CA ALA A 350 -48.92 -16.71 14.54
C ALA A 350 -49.13 -18.11 15.20
N ALA A 351 -48.22 -18.49 16.12
CA ALA A 351 -48.36 -19.42 17.28
C ALA A 351 -47.05 -19.33 18.13
N GLU A 352 -46.99 -18.70 19.31
CA GLU A 352 -47.33 -19.17 20.69
C GLU A 352 -46.59 -20.44 21.16
N ALA A 353 -46.11 -20.63 22.40
CA ALA A 353 -45.95 -19.85 23.64
C ALA A 353 -45.17 -20.71 24.68
N GLY A 354 -44.65 -20.12 25.77
CA GLY A 354 -44.27 -20.89 26.98
C GLY A 354 -43.24 -20.24 27.92
N ALA A 355 -43.70 -19.47 28.91
CA ALA A 355 -42.97 -18.85 30.04
C ALA A 355 -42.63 -19.89 31.16
N THR A 356 -41.80 -19.66 32.21
CA THR A 356 -41.94 -18.69 33.32
C THR A 356 -40.69 -18.60 34.27
N SER A 357 -40.49 -17.38 34.82
CA SER A 357 -39.83 -16.86 36.08
C SER A 357 -39.34 -17.83 37.20
N ALA A 358 -38.18 -17.64 37.87
CA ALA A 358 -37.74 -16.62 38.88
C ALA A 358 -38.56 -16.69 40.21
N GLU A 359 -38.06 -16.69 41.47
CA GLU A 359 -36.82 -16.24 42.15
C GLU A 359 -36.80 -16.79 43.65
N PRO A 360 -36.13 -16.23 44.70
CA PRO A 360 -34.94 -16.78 45.41
C PRO A 360 -35.05 -17.00 46.96
N ALA A 361 -33.94 -17.40 47.63
CA ALA A 361 -33.30 -16.73 48.81
C ALA A 361 -32.65 -17.66 49.90
N GLU A 362 -31.65 -17.08 50.58
CA GLU A 362 -31.07 -17.35 51.92
C GLU A 362 -29.80 -18.22 52.13
N ALA A 363 -28.92 -17.66 52.98
CA ALA A 363 -27.73 -18.19 53.67
C ALA A 363 -27.95 -17.96 55.20
N PRO A 364 -27.02 -18.19 56.17
CA PRO A 364 -25.65 -18.73 56.15
C PRO A 364 -25.29 -19.72 57.32
N ASP A 365 -24.01 -20.12 57.34
CA ASP A 365 -23.08 -20.20 58.51
C ASP A 365 -22.60 -21.53 59.18
N GLU A 366 -21.28 -21.48 59.47
CA GLU A 366 -20.47 -22.05 60.57
C GLU A 366 -19.75 -23.44 60.57
N SER A 367 -18.41 -23.34 60.51
CA SER A 367 -17.39 -23.89 61.46
C SER A 367 -16.54 -25.14 61.11
N ALA A 368 -15.35 -25.17 61.73
CA ALA A 368 -14.09 -25.84 61.35
C ALA A 368 -13.92 -27.29 61.83
N ALA A 369 -13.02 -28.07 61.18
CA ALA A 369 -11.90 -28.82 61.78
C ALA A 369 -11.15 -29.71 60.75
N GLU A 370 -9.86 -29.97 61.02
CA GLU A 370 -8.78 -30.45 60.13
C GLU A 370 -8.72 -31.98 59.85
N ALA A 371 -8.44 -32.32 58.57
CA ALA A 371 -7.49 -33.30 57.97
C ALA A 371 -7.43 -34.80 58.38
N PRO A 372 -6.81 -35.74 57.60
CA PRO A 372 -6.11 -35.60 56.31
C PRO A 372 -6.41 -36.66 55.20
N ALA A 373 -5.96 -36.31 53.99
CA ALA A 373 -5.36 -37.15 52.92
C ALA A 373 -6.18 -38.27 52.23
N SER A 374 -6.59 -38.03 50.98
CA SER A 374 -6.10 -38.76 49.79
C SER A 374 -6.77 -38.26 48.49
N ASP A 375 -5.95 -38.08 47.47
CA ASP A 375 -6.24 -38.02 46.03
C ASP A 375 -7.60 -37.52 45.53
N GLU A 376 -7.65 -36.28 45.01
CA GLU A 376 -8.41 -36.01 43.80
C GLU A 376 -8.00 -34.69 43.11
N LYS A 377 -7.99 -34.77 41.77
CA LYS A 377 -7.83 -33.72 40.73
C LYS A 377 -7.99 -32.28 41.23
N THR A 378 -6.90 -31.51 41.16
CA THR A 378 -6.99 -30.04 41.21
C THR A 378 -7.64 -29.52 39.93
N PRO A 379 -8.78 -28.81 39.97
CA PRO A 379 -9.20 -27.98 38.86
C PRO A 379 -8.20 -26.83 38.77
N ARG A 380 -7.58 -26.64 37.60
CA ARG A 380 -6.79 -25.42 37.34
C ARG A 380 -7.66 -24.20 37.70
N PRO A 381 -7.13 -23.20 38.43
CA PRO A 381 -7.91 -22.01 38.73
C PRO A 381 -8.34 -21.38 37.42
N LYS A 382 -9.66 -21.18 37.25
CA LYS A 382 -10.22 -20.36 36.16
C LYS A 382 -9.44 -19.05 36.14
N ARG A 383 -8.60 -18.86 35.12
CA ARG A 383 -7.87 -17.62 34.86
C ARG A 383 -8.91 -16.51 34.69
N ARG A 384 -9.25 -15.81 35.78
CA ARG A 384 -9.87 -14.49 35.73
C ARG A 384 -8.97 -13.61 34.87
N GLY A 385 -9.57 -12.99 33.86
CA GLY A 385 -8.92 -12.42 32.69
C GLY A 385 -7.75 -11.48 33.03
N ARG A 386 -6.53 -11.96 32.78
CA ARG A 386 -5.43 -11.06 32.42
C ARG A 386 -5.70 -10.66 30.98
N LYS A 387 -5.95 -9.36 30.73
CA LYS A 387 -5.92 -8.82 29.36
C LYS A 387 -4.61 -9.32 28.71
N PRO A 388 -4.64 -9.80 27.44
CA PRO A 388 -3.41 -10.13 26.71
C PRO A 388 -2.44 -8.97 26.85
N GLU A 389 -1.17 -9.24 27.09
CA GLU A 389 -0.15 -8.22 27.33
C GLU A 389 -0.13 -7.16 26.22
N ALA A 390 -0.34 -7.60 24.97
CA ALA A 390 -0.51 -6.74 23.79
C ALA A 390 -1.72 -5.77 23.90
N LEU A 391 -2.87 -6.23 24.37
CA LEU A 391 -4.06 -5.37 24.55
C LEU A 391 -3.85 -4.35 25.69
N ARG A 392 -3.16 -4.75 26.77
CA ARG A 392 -2.81 -3.81 27.85
C ARG A 392 -1.87 -2.72 27.35
N ARG A 393 -0.89 -3.11 26.55
CA ARG A 393 0.08 -2.20 25.97
C ARG A 393 -0.58 -1.23 24.99
N ALA A 394 -1.37 -1.72 24.04
CA ALA A 394 -2.09 -0.86 23.09
C ALA A 394 -3.02 0.16 23.78
N LEU A 395 -3.75 -0.25 24.82
CA LEU A 395 -4.59 0.67 25.60
C LEU A 395 -3.78 1.69 26.42
N ALA A 396 -2.62 1.29 26.96
CA ALA A 396 -1.73 2.20 27.68
C ALA A 396 -1.07 3.22 26.75
N ASP A 397 -0.65 2.78 25.56
CA ASP A 397 -0.06 3.63 24.52
C ASP A 397 -1.09 4.66 24.02
N ALA A 398 -2.34 4.23 23.77
CA ALA A 398 -3.43 5.15 23.40
C ALA A 398 -3.70 6.21 24.49
N ALA A 399 -3.72 5.81 25.77
CA ALA A 399 -3.94 6.73 26.88
C ALA A 399 -2.79 7.74 27.05
N ALA A 400 -1.55 7.31 26.88
CA ALA A 400 -0.38 8.20 26.95
C ALA A 400 -0.38 9.23 25.81
N LEU A 401 -0.74 8.81 24.59
CA LEU A 401 -0.86 9.69 23.44
C LEU A 401 -2.01 10.69 23.60
N ASP A 402 -3.13 10.28 24.21
CA ASP A 402 -4.24 11.19 24.54
C ASP A 402 -3.82 12.27 25.56
N GLU A 403 -3.03 11.91 26.57
CA GLU A 403 -2.52 12.87 27.56
C GLU A 403 -1.55 13.88 26.91
N GLU A 404 -0.66 13.41 26.03
CA GLU A 404 0.26 14.28 25.27
C GLU A 404 -0.50 15.21 24.33
N ALA A 405 -1.50 14.70 23.60
CA ALA A 405 -2.37 15.50 22.73
C ALA A 405 -3.15 16.55 23.53
N ALA A 406 -3.65 16.21 24.71
CA ALA A 406 -4.36 17.13 25.60
C ALA A 406 -3.46 18.23 26.19
N ALA A 407 -2.17 17.94 26.42
CA ALA A 407 -1.19 18.96 26.79
C ALA A 407 -0.92 19.92 25.63
N LEU A 408 -0.69 19.38 24.43
CA LEU A 408 -0.40 20.19 23.25
C LEU A 408 -1.60 21.06 22.80
N ARG A 409 -2.83 20.55 22.95
CA ARG A 409 -4.07 21.34 22.74
C ARG A 409 -4.14 22.58 23.63
N ARG A 410 -3.78 22.44 24.92
CA ARG A 410 -3.75 23.58 25.86
C ARG A 410 -2.72 24.63 25.45
N GLU A 411 -1.56 24.19 24.96
CA GLU A 411 -0.56 25.11 24.42
C GLU A 411 -1.05 25.82 23.15
N LEU A 412 -1.68 25.08 22.23
CA LEU A 412 -2.26 25.64 21.01
C LEU A 412 -3.35 26.67 21.31
N ASP A 413 -4.22 26.41 22.29
CA ASP A 413 -5.24 27.38 22.70
C ASP A 413 -4.62 28.68 23.23
N ALA A 414 -3.52 28.57 24.01
CA ALA A 414 -2.78 29.73 24.51
C ALA A 414 -2.08 30.50 23.37
N ASP A 415 -1.44 29.78 22.44
CA ASP A 415 -0.76 30.36 21.28
C ASP A 415 -1.76 31.04 20.33
N LEU A 416 -2.93 30.44 20.11
CA LEU A 416 -4.02 31.03 19.32
C LEU A 416 -4.53 32.33 19.95
N ALA A 417 -4.74 32.34 21.27
CA ALA A 417 -5.13 33.55 21.99
C ALA A 417 -4.06 34.67 21.87
N ALA A 418 -2.78 34.31 21.92
CA ALA A 418 -1.67 35.25 21.73
C ALA A 418 -1.62 35.81 20.30
N LEU A 419 -1.83 34.98 19.28
CA LEU A 419 -1.90 35.40 17.88
C LEU A 419 -3.07 36.37 17.64
N HIS A 420 -4.26 36.06 18.15
CA HIS A 420 -5.42 36.95 18.05
C HIS A 420 -5.17 38.30 18.73
N LYS A 421 -4.53 38.31 19.91
CA LYS A 421 -4.14 39.55 20.60
C LYS A 421 -3.14 40.38 19.79
N ALA A 422 -2.29 39.75 18.99
CA ALA A 422 -1.37 40.40 18.07
C ALA A 422 -2.02 40.81 16.73
N GLY A 423 -3.33 40.62 16.56
CA GLY A 423 -4.04 40.89 15.31
C GLY A 423 -3.64 39.95 14.16
N ILE A 424 -3.15 38.76 14.49
CA ILE A 424 -2.78 37.72 13.54
C ILE A 424 -3.87 36.65 13.57
N ASP A 425 -4.55 36.48 12.45
CA ASP A 425 -5.51 35.40 12.25
C ASP A 425 -4.80 34.25 11.51
N PRO A 426 -4.63 33.07 12.13
CA PRO A 426 -3.95 31.94 11.50
C PRO A 426 -4.70 31.37 10.29
N GLU A 427 -6.00 31.62 10.14
CA GLU A 427 -6.81 31.16 9.00
C GLU A 427 -6.68 32.10 7.78
N VAL A 428 -6.16 33.31 7.96
CA VAL A 428 -6.04 34.32 6.90
C VAL A 428 -4.68 34.25 6.22
N ARG A 429 -4.67 33.81 4.95
CA ARG A 429 -3.44 33.75 4.12
C ARG A 429 -2.94 35.16 3.79
N ARG A 430 -1.80 35.56 4.37
CA ARG A 430 -1.12 36.83 4.08
C ARG A 430 -0.03 36.66 3.02
N ARG A 431 0.15 37.64 2.14
CA ARG A 431 1.33 37.74 1.25
C ARG A 431 2.49 38.36 2.04
N GLY A 432 3.61 37.64 2.15
CA GLY A 432 4.81 38.09 2.86
C GLY A 432 5.39 37.03 3.80
N ARG A 433 6.50 37.37 4.47
CA ARG A 433 7.19 36.48 5.42
C ARG A 433 6.28 36.21 6.62
N ARG A 434 6.01 34.94 6.92
CA ARG A 434 5.15 34.54 8.04
C ARG A 434 5.82 34.95 9.38
N PRO A 435 5.05 35.52 10.34
CA PRO A 435 5.55 35.74 11.69
C PRO A 435 5.98 34.41 12.33
N VAL A 436 7.12 34.41 13.04
CA VAL A 436 7.66 33.21 13.70
C VAL A 436 6.63 32.55 14.63
N ALA A 437 5.85 33.34 15.37
CA ALA A 437 4.80 32.85 16.24
C ALA A 437 3.69 32.09 15.49
N LEU A 438 3.36 32.51 14.26
CA LEU A 438 2.39 31.81 13.41
C LEU A 438 2.97 30.49 12.88
N SER A 439 4.25 30.47 12.50
CA SER A 439 4.92 29.24 12.07
C SER A 439 4.94 28.20 13.19
N LEU A 440 5.34 28.59 14.42
CA LEU A 440 5.36 27.71 15.58
C LEU A 440 3.96 27.18 15.95
N TYR A 441 2.93 28.02 15.84
CA TYR A 441 1.54 27.59 16.04
C TYR A 441 1.12 26.52 15.03
N LEU A 442 1.44 26.70 13.76
CA LEU A 442 1.12 25.76 12.69
C LEU A 442 1.89 24.44 12.84
N GLU A 443 3.17 24.49 13.23
CA GLU A 443 3.99 23.31 13.55
C GLU A 443 3.38 22.51 14.70
N LYS A 444 2.92 23.18 15.77
CA LYS A 444 2.23 22.52 16.88
C LYS A 444 0.89 21.91 16.45
N GLN A 445 0.15 22.56 15.55
CA GLN A 445 -1.09 22.00 14.99
C GLN A 445 -0.82 20.71 14.18
N GLN A 446 0.24 20.69 13.38
CA GLN A 446 0.66 19.49 12.65
C GLN A 446 1.05 18.37 13.63
N LYS A 447 1.86 18.68 14.65
CA LYS A 447 2.25 17.71 15.68
C LYS A 447 1.03 17.16 16.43
N LEU A 448 0.02 17.98 16.71
CA LEU A 448 -1.22 17.53 17.33
C LEU A 448 -1.97 16.54 16.43
N ALA A 449 -2.08 16.83 15.13
CA ALA A 449 -2.71 15.92 14.17
C ALA A 449 -1.98 14.57 14.07
N GLU A 450 -0.64 14.57 14.15
CA GLU A 450 0.16 13.34 14.19
C GLU A 450 -0.08 12.52 15.46
N LEU A 451 -0.13 13.16 16.63
CA LEU A 451 -0.43 12.48 17.90
C LEU A 451 -1.82 11.85 17.89
N GLU A 452 -2.82 12.56 17.37
CA GLU A 452 -4.19 12.06 17.25
C GLU A 452 -4.30 10.88 16.28
N ALA A 453 -3.57 10.91 15.17
CA ALA A 453 -3.50 9.79 14.24
C ALA A 453 -2.85 8.55 14.89
N LYS A 454 -1.73 8.72 15.61
CA LYS A 454 -1.08 7.63 16.35
C LYS A 454 -1.98 7.04 17.43
N ARG A 455 -2.73 7.90 18.13
CA ARG A 455 -3.72 7.44 19.12
C ARG A 455 -4.82 6.62 18.45
N ASP A 456 -5.35 7.07 17.31
CA ASP A 456 -6.36 6.32 16.57
C ASP A 456 -5.86 4.94 16.13
N GLU A 457 -4.60 4.85 15.69
CA GLU A 457 -3.97 3.57 15.35
C GLU A 457 -3.85 2.65 16.57
N ALA A 458 -3.39 3.18 17.71
CA ALA A 458 -3.28 2.43 18.97
C ALA A 458 -4.66 1.94 19.47
N GLN A 459 -5.68 2.79 19.37
CA GLN A 459 -7.05 2.44 19.74
C GLN A 459 -7.66 1.41 18.77
N ALA A 460 -7.43 1.55 17.47
CA ALA A 460 -7.88 0.57 16.48
C ALA A 460 -7.23 -0.81 16.69
N LEU A 461 -5.95 -0.85 17.06
CA LEU A 461 -5.25 -2.08 17.44
C LEU A 461 -5.88 -2.69 18.70
N ALA A 462 -6.18 -1.87 19.72
CA ALA A 462 -6.85 -2.34 20.92
C ALA A 462 -8.23 -2.96 20.60
N ASP A 463 -9.04 -2.28 19.77
CA ASP A 463 -10.36 -2.76 19.34
C ASP A 463 -10.25 -4.07 18.55
N GLN A 464 -9.25 -4.21 17.68
CA GLN A 464 -8.99 -5.46 16.93
C GLN A 464 -8.64 -6.62 17.87
N LEU A 465 -7.75 -6.37 18.84
CA LEU A 465 -7.35 -7.37 19.84
C LEU A 465 -8.51 -7.74 20.77
N GLU A 466 -9.44 -6.82 21.04
CA GLU A 466 -10.65 -7.08 21.81
C GLU A 466 -11.68 -7.90 21.02
N ARG A 467 -11.87 -7.61 19.72
CA ARG A 467 -12.73 -8.41 18.82
C ARG A 467 -12.20 -9.80 18.52
N ALA A 468 -10.88 -9.98 18.45
CA ALA A 468 -10.26 -11.30 18.28
C ALA A 468 -10.45 -12.21 19.50
N ARG A 469 -10.94 -11.65 20.62
CA ARG A 469 -11.21 -12.35 21.88
C ARG A 469 -12.70 -12.68 22.08
N SER A 470 -13.61 -11.92 21.48
CA SER A 470 -15.06 -12.20 21.43
C SER A 470 -15.35 -13.24 20.36
#